data_AF-A0A2E9YEB4-F1
#
_entry.id   AF-A0A2E9YEB4-F1
#
_cell.length_a   1.000
_cell.length_b   1.000
_cell.length_c   1.000
_cell.angle_alpha   90.00
_cell.angle_beta   90.00
_cell.angle_gamma   90.00
#
_symmetry.space_group_name_H-M   'P 1'
#
loop_
_entity.id
_entity.type
_entity.pdbx_description
1 polymer ?
#
loop_
_entity_poly.entity_id
_entity_poly.type
_entity_poly.pdbx_seq_one_letter_code
_entity_poly.pdbx_strand_id
1 'polypeptide(L)'
;FPILNNYVDGAPSEPFDSSPWQWWNFDAVSAVDAAMGTNIAATQLTLNPTMGPDEALFWIDQIQDYLAPRMAVALGAVDLGPGCNDDSACNYNALATSDDGSCTYAEDGFDCDGNSLVVAGCMNVIACNYNGAANQDDGSCDFNETETISLGEDVTWLVGLTLTGTENEAFAADCEANGSVNPNVALSGNFPGSGDGAVMNYMNITDLTGGLLASLEPLAAAASISFCGDVVRFVNPATGGIAILTETDGVWMTAVPILGASFLWLAPASSFNLGCGDPMACGFTDFCDLSVACDYTDTDGDAVLDCQEVVGCQDNSADNYNENATDEGDCNYNGCTDASAQNYEEGANVDDGSCTYLVSFRINMSNEVVADAGVHLAGSFQGWDPSAIVVPLVGYGVHEVVLQLQVGSYEYKFINGDEWGADESVGDCGNEGNRVIEVSGDTMTSGACFNSCGQCAGCADPFYAEYNPFNSTAEGYCLTAIALGCTYADAENFNASANMDDGSCEFATGSDCPGDLNDDGSIGTPDLLQFLSVFGYSCE
;
A
#
# COMPACT_ATOMS: atom_id res chain seq x y z
N PHE A 1 79.35 5.80 -20.41
CA PHE A 1 80.81 6.04 -20.47
C PHE A 1 81.23 6.63 -19.12
N PRO A 2 82.26 6.12 -18.44
CA PRO A 2 82.68 6.72 -17.18
C PRO A 2 83.34 8.07 -17.46
N ILE A 3 82.76 9.13 -16.89
CA ILE A 3 83.36 10.47 -16.86
C ILE A 3 84.57 10.36 -15.92
N LEU A 4 85.77 10.32 -16.49
CA LEU A 4 87.02 10.34 -15.72
C LEU A 4 87.37 11.79 -15.46
N ASN A 5 87.21 12.22 -14.21
CA ASN A 5 87.75 13.50 -13.76
C ASN A 5 89.29 13.41 -13.78
N ASN A 6 89.98 14.46 -14.21
CA ASN A 6 91.45 14.49 -14.12
C ASN A 6 91.85 14.69 -12.66
N TYR A 7 92.71 13.80 -12.15
CA TYR A 7 93.27 13.88 -10.80
C TYR A 7 94.74 14.27 -10.87
N VAL A 8 95.13 15.29 -10.12
CA VAL A 8 96.53 15.63 -9.87
C VAL A 8 96.76 15.46 -8.36
N ASP A 9 97.73 14.62 -8.00
CA ASP A 9 98.08 14.33 -6.60
C ASP A 9 96.92 13.90 -5.69
N GLY A 10 95.93 13.21 -6.25
CA GLY A 10 94.77 12.68 -5.51
C GLY A 10 93.66 13.69 -5.24
N ALA A 11 93.75 14.91 -5.77
CA ALA A 11 92.67 15.90 -5.79
C ALA A 11 92.16 16.11 -7.24
N PRO A 12 90.84 16.28 -7.44
CA PRO A 12 90.30 16.62 -8.75
C PRO A 12 90.80 18.01 -9.18
N SER A 13 91.30 18.14 -10.42
CA SER A 13 91.85 19.40 -10.94
C SER A 13 90.78 20.39 -11.41
N GLU A 14 89.52 19.93 -11.51
CA GLU A 14 88.36 20.71 -11.92
C GLU A 14 87.29 20.66 -10.81
N PRO A 15 86.53 21.75 -10.57
CA PRO A 15 85.42 21.72 -9.61
C PRO A 15 84.45 20.61 -9.98
N PHE A 16 83.89 19.93 -8.97
CA PHE A 16 82.85 18.92 -9.15
C PHE A 16 81.62 19.60 -9.78
N ASP A 17 81.57 19.59 -11.11
CA ASP A 17 80.42 20.03 -11.88
C ASP A 17 79.35 18.95 -11.79
N SER A 18 78.21 19.34 -11.24
CA SER A 18 77.03 18.51 -10.97
C SER A 18 76.46 17.98 -12.28
N SER A 19 77.01 16.87 -12.78
CA SER A 19 76.42 16.18 -13.91
C SER A 19 74.96 15.78 -13.59
N PRO A 20 74.03 15.81 -14.55
CA PRO A 20 72.63 15.39 -14.36
C PRO A 20 72.46 13.92 -13.93
N TRP A 21 73.54 13.14 -13.90
CA TRP A 21 73.54 11.75 -13.43
C TRP A 21 73.64 11.60 -11.90
N GLN A 22 73.82 12.69 -11.14
CA GLN A 22 74.00 12.64 -9.68
C GLN A 22 72.72 12.35 -8.88
N TRP A 23 71.55 12.43 -9.49
CA TRP A 23 70.27 12.22 -8.80
C TRP A 23 69.77 10.77 -8.87
N TRP A 24 70.51 9.89 -9.57
CA TRP A 24 70.09 8.52 -9.80
C TRP A 24 70.78 7.57 -8.84
N ASN A 25 69.98 6.96 -7.94
CA ASN A 25 70.44 5.82 -7.15
C ASN A 25 70.71 4.64 -8.09
N PHE A 26 71.94 4.15 -8.16
CA PHE A 26 72.33 2.99 -8.97
C PHE A 26 71.49 1.74 -8.69
N ASP A 27 71.02 1.57 -7.45
CA ASP A 27 70.15 0.46 -7.05
C ASP A 27 68.72 0.61 -7.62
N ALA A 28 68.26 1.83 -7.93
CA ALA A 28 66.95 2.08 -8.54
C ALA A 28 66.95 1.83 -10.07
N VAL A 29 68.07 2.07 -10.74
CA VAL A 29 68.18 1.92 -12.21
C VAL A 29 68.66 0.52 -12.64
N SER A 30 69.14 -0.30 -11.71
CA SER A 30 69.67 -1.64 -11.99
C SER A 30 68.64 -2.78 -11.81
N ALA A 31 67.34 -2.47 -11.73
CA ALA A 31 66.31 -3.49 -11.64
C ALA A 31 66.32 -4.40 -12.88
N VAL A 32 66.67 -5.67 -12.65
CA VAL A 32 66.75 -6.73 -13.67
C VAL A 32 65.35 -7.29 -13.91
N ASP A 33 64.87 -7.23 -15.16
CA ASP A 33 63.73 -8.05 -15.58
C ASP A 33 64.16 -9.53 -15.66
N ALA A 34 63.75 -10.30 -14.65
CA ALA A 34 64.05 -11.73 -14.56
C ALA A 34 63.36 -12.58 -15.65
N ALA A 35 62.37 -12.04 -16.38
CA ALA A 35 61.67 -12.76 -17.44
C ALA A 35 62.39 -12.67 -18.80
N MET A 36 63.20 -11.63 -19.05
CA MET A 36 63.81 -11.36 -20.37
C MET A 36 65.35 -11.23 -20.35
N GLY A 37 65.99 -11.14 -19.17
CA GLY A 37 67.45 -11.29 -19.04
C GLY A 37 68.30 -10.14 -19.60
N THR A 38 67.79 -8.90 -19.64
CA THR A 38 68.55 -7.72 -20.10
C THR A 38 68.61 -6.61 -19.06
N ASN A 39 69.76 -5.91 -18.96
CA ASN A 39 69.95 -4.75 -18.09
C ASN A 39 69.41 -3.46 -18.74
N ILE A 40 68.50 -2.78 -18.04
CA ILE A 40 67.76 -1.58 -18.49
C ILE A 40 68.56 -0.31 -18.13
N ALA A 41 69.67 -0.03 -18.82
CA ALA A 41 70.46 1.17 -18.53
C ALA A 41 70.20 2.36 -19.47
N ALA A 42 69.48 2.17 -20.59
CA ALA A 42 69.29 3.23 -21.60
C ALA A 42 67.83 3.62 -21.88
N THR A 43 66.85 2.91 -21.33
CA THR A 43 65.42 3.06 -21.65
C THR A 43 64.60 3.86 -20.62
N GLN A 44 65.25 4.48 -19.64
CA GLN A 44 64.54 5.19 -18.56
C GLN A 44 64.15 6.64 -18.91
N LEU A 45 64.69 7.25 -19.98
CA LEU A 45 64.13 8.50 -20.53
C LEU A 45 62.73 8.30 -21.15
N THR A 46 62.34 7.06 -21.48
CA THR A 46 61.06 6.74 -22.12
C THR A 46 60.00 6.16 -21.16
N LEU A 47 60.26 6.14 -19.84
CA LEU A 47 59.37 5.50 -18.85
C LEU A 47 58.90 6.40 -17.72
N ASN A 48 59.05 7.72 -17.82
CA ASN A 48 58.12 8.60 -17.12
C ASN A 48 56.81 8.59 -17.93
N PRO A 49 55.71 7.97 -17.44
CA PRO A 49 54.48 7.81 -18.21
C PRO A 49 53.80 9.14 -18.58
N THR A 50 54.26 10.27 -18.02
CA THR A 50 53.79 11.62 -18.35
C THR A 50 54.77 12.44 -19.19
N MET A 51 55.99 11.95 -19.46
CA MET A 51 57.01 12.71 -20.18
C MET A 51 56.87 12.51 -21.68
N GLY A 52 56.34 13.54 -22.33
CA GLY A 52 56.11 13.54 -23.77
C GLY A 52 57.41 13.56 -24.59
N PRO A 53 57.33 13.32 -25.92
CA PRO A 53 58.48 13.38 -26.82
C PRO A 53 59.26 14.70 -26.73
N ASP A 54 58.56 15.82 -26.51
CA ASP A 54 59.16 17.15 -26.44
C ASP A 54 60.02 17.35 -25.19
N GLU A 55 59.56 16.85 -24.04
CA GLU A 55 60.32 16.89 -22.79
C GLU A 55 61.54 15.94 -22.84
N ALA A 56 61.44 14.81 -23.54
CA ALA A 56 62.56 13.90 -23.74
C ALA A 56 63.65 14.49 -24.67
N LEU A 57 63.26 15.25 -25.70
CA LEU A 57 64.19 15.89 -26.62
C LEU A 57 65.07 16.94 -25.93
N PHE A 58 64.52 17.70 -24.97
CA PHE A 58 65.27 18.64 -24.15
C PHE A 58 66.46 17.98 -23.44
N TRP A 59 66.24 16.83 -22.79
CA TRP A 59 67.31 16.13 -22.07
C TRP A 59 68.37 15.51 -23.00
N ILE A 60 67.97 15.07 -24.19
CA ILE A 60 68.91 14.54 -25.19
C ILE A 60 69.85 15.65 -25.66
N ASP A 61 69.31 16.86 -25.90
CA ASP A 61 70.07 18.02 -26.36
C ASP A 61 71.12 18.45 -25.32
N GLN A 62 70.71 18.57 -24.05
CA GLN A 62 71.61 18.88 -22.93
C GLN A 62 72.79 17.89 -22.80
N ILE A 63 72.54 16.59 -23.04
CA ILE A 63 73.60 15.56 -23.00
C ILE A 63 74.55 15.70 -24.19
N GLN A 64 74.04 16.00 -25.39
CA GLN A 64 74.87 16.19 -26.58
C GLN A 64 75.74 17.44 -26.45
N ASP A 65 75.18 18.56 -26.01
CA ASP A 65 75.89 19.83 -25.81
C ASP A 65 77.01 19.71 -24.77
N TYR A 66 76.82 18.90 -23.72
CA TYR A 66 77.86 18.68 -22.72
C TYR A 66 79.02 17.81 -23.23
N LEU A 67 78.73 16.78 -24.03
CA LEU A 67 79.69 15.76 -24.43
C LEU A 67 80.44 16.10 -25.72
N ALA A 68 79.77 16.71 -26.70
CA ALA A 68 80.33 16.98 -28.02
C ALA A 68 81.59 17.88 -27.99
N PRO A 69 81.63 19.00 -27.24
CA PRO A 69 82.80 19.89 -27.21
C PRO A 69 84.00 19.21 -26.54
N ARG A 70 83.76 18.49 -25.44
CA ARG A 70 84.81 17.76 -24.69
C ARG A 70 85.39 16.60 -25.49
N MET A 71 84.54 15.92 -26.27
CA MET A 71 85.00 14.88 -27.20
C MET A 71 85.84 15.48 -28.33
N ALA A 72 85.46 16.65 -28.85
CA ALA A 72 86.23 17.34 -29.89
C ALA A 72 87.61 17.80 -29.40
N VAL A 73 87.73 18.26 -28.15
CA VAL A 73 89.02 18.55 -27.50
C VAL A 73 89.85 17.28 -27.30
N ALA A 74 89.25 16.20 -26.81
CA ALA A 74 89.95 14.92 -26.62
C ALA A 74 90.46 14.31 -27.94
N LEU A 75 89.78 14.60 -29.06
CA LEU A 75 90.17 14.20 -30.41
C LEU A 75 91.14 15.19 -31.08
N GLY A 76 91.50 16.31 -30.41
CA GLY A 76 92.39 17.35 -30.95
C GLY A 76 91.79 18.14 -32.12
N ALA A 77 90.46 18.14 -32.26
CA ALA A 77 89.76 18.85 -33.33
C ALA A 77 89.52 20.33 -32.99
N VAL A 78 89.67 20.73 -31.73
CA VAL A 78 89.50 22.11 -31.22
C VAL A 78 90.49 22.35 -30.07
N ASP A 79 91.01 23.58 -29.99
CA ASP A 79 91.93 24.02 -28.92
C ASP A 79 91.16 24.75 -27.80
N LEU A 80 91.60 24.58 -26.55
CA LEU A 80 91.12 25.35 -25.39
C LEU A 80 91.57 26.82 -25.50
N GLY A 81 90.68 27.77 -25.23
CA GLY A 81 90.98 29.20 -25.40
C GLY A 81 90.10 30.15 -24.57
N PRO A 82 90.35 31.47 -24.63
CA PRO A 82 89.49 32.49 -24.03
C PRO A 82 88.11 32.54 -24.71
N GLY A 83 87.06 32.76 -23.93
CA GLY A 83 85.67 32.87 -24.37
C GLY A 83 84.71 33.06 -23.20
N CYS A 84 83.42 33.24 -23.45
CA CYS A 84 82.44 33.37 -22.38
C CYS A 84 82.34 32.10 -21.53
N ASN A 85 82.60 32.22 -20.22
CA ASN A 85 82.58 31.12 -19.26
C ASN A 85 81.42 31.19 -18.26
N ASP A 86 80.49 32.13 -18.46
CA ASP A 86 79.26 32.29 -17.67
C ASP A 86 78.16 31.41 -18.28
N ASP A 87 77.68 30.44 -17.51
CA ASP A 87 76.66 29.46 -17.93
C ASP A 87 75.27 30.08 -18.16
N SER A 88 75.07 31.33 -17.74
CA SER A 88 73.84 32.09 -17.99
C SER A 88 73.87 32.93 -19.28
N ALA A 89 74.99 32.96 -20.00
CA ALA A 89 75.14 33.73 -21.23
C ALA A 89 74.80 32.92 -22.50
N CYS A 90 74.26 33.58 -23.51
CA CYS A 90 73.82 33.00 -24.78
C CYS A 90 74.93 32.47 -25.68
N ASN A 91 76.16 32.93 -25.46
CA ASN A 91 77.35 32.46 -26.14
C ASN A 91 78.30 31.74 -25.18
N TYR A 92 77.76 31.16 -24.10
CA TYR A 92 78.50 30.30 -23.20
C TYR A 92 79.27 29.22 -23.98
N ASN A 93 80.55 29.08 -23.66
CA ASN A 93 81.40 28.05 -24.23
C ASN A 93 81.96 27.17 -23.11
N ALA A 94 81.51 25.92 -23.05
CA ALA A 94 81.98 24.93 -22.09
C ALA A 94 83.49 24.59 -22.21
N LEU A 95 84.16 25.05 -23.27
CA LEU A 95 85.61 24.90 -23.49
C LEU A 95 86.42 26.17 -23.16
N ALA A 96 85.76 27.25 -22.73
CA ALA A 96 86.44 28.49 -22.36
C ALA A 96 87.22 28.31 -21.06
N THR A 97 88.54 28.52 -21.11
CA THR A 97 89.41 28.39 -19.93
C THR A 97 89.57 29.71 -19.16
N SER A 98 89.11 30.83 -19.73
CA SER A 98 89.13 32.16 -19.14
C SER A 98 88.13 33.08 -19.83
N ASP A 99 87.39 33.87 -19.05
CA ASP A 99 86.48 34.91 -19.57
C ASP A 99 87.27 35.98 -20.35
N ASP A 100 86.80 36.30 -21.55
CA ASP A 100 87.34 37.37 -22.40
C ASP A 100 86.40 38.58 -22.50
N GLY A 101 85.30 38.58 -21.74
CA GLY A 101 84.29 39.63 -21.73
C GLY A 101 83.36 39.60 -22.95
N SER A 102 83.37 38.51 -23.72
CA SER A 102 82.49 38.35 -24.89
C SER A 102 81.06 37.93 -24.54
N CYS A 103 80.73 37.66 -23.27
CA CYS A 103 79.41 37.18 -22.85
C CYS A 103 78.26 38.10 -23.31
N THR A 104 77.30 37.52 -24.03
CA THR A 104 76.04 38.16 -24.44
C THR A 104 74.90 37.47 -23.71
N TYR A 105 74.02 38.23 -23.07
CA TYR A 105 72.87 37.70 -22.33
C TYR A 105 71.58 37.98 -23.08
N ALA A 106 70.57 37.13 -22.86
CA ALA A 106 69.23 37.39 -23.36
C ALA A 106 68.61 38.62 -22.69
N GLU A 107 67.67 39.27 -23.36
CA GLU A 107 66.86 40.33 -22.73
C GLU A 107 65.94 39.71 -21.66
N ASP A 108 65.64 40.47 -20.59
CA ASP A 108 64.76 40.01 -19.51
C ASP A 108 63.42 39.48 -20.07
N GLY A 109 63.12 38.19 -19.85
CA GLY A 109 61.90 37.54 -20.32
C GLY A 109 61.98 36.91 -21.72
N PHE A 110 63.17 36.82 -22.31
CA PHE A 110 63.43 36.14 -23.58
C PHE A 110 64.52 35.07 -23.46
N ASP A 111 64.50 34.07 -24.34
CA ASP A 111 65.61 33.15 -24.54
C ASP A 111 66.69 33.77 -25.44
N CYS A 112 67.77 33.03 -25.68
CA CYS A 112 68.92 33.48 -26.46
C CYS A 112 68.67 33.59 -27.97
N ASP A 113 67.57 33.02 -28.46
CA ASP A 113 67.11 33.17 -29.85
C ASP A 113 66.09 34.33 -29.98
N GLY A 114 65.77 35.01 -28.89
CA GLY A 114 64.83 36.12 -28.83
C GLY A 114 63.36 35.69 -28.77
N ASN A 115 63.07 34.44 -28.42
CA ASN A 115 61.71 33.98 -28.16
C ASN A 115 61.30 34.35 -26.73
N SER A 116 60.04 34.70 -26.54
CA SER A 116 59.55 35.04 -25.20
C SER A 116 59.51 33.80 -24.31
N LEU A 117 60.04 33.93 -23.09
CA LEU A 117 59.88 32.93 -22.03
C LEU A 117 58.47 32.92 -21.47
N VAL A 118 57.63 33.91 -21.79
CA VAL A 118 56.23 33.95 -21.38
C VAL A 118 55.43 33.10 -22.34
N VAL A 119 54.98 31.95 -21.85
CA VAL A 119 53.99 31.11 -22.54
C VAL A 119 52.65 31.44 -21.93
N ALA A 120 51.89 32.28 -22.63
CA ALA A 120 50.51 32.61 -22.29
C ALA A 120 49.58 31.44 -22.62
N GLY A 121 48.61 31.18 -21.75
CA GLY A 121 47.54 30.22 -22.00
C GLY A 121 46.84 29.81 -20.73
N CYS A 122 45.77 29.03 -20.85
CA CYS A 122 45.03 28.57 -19.69
C CYS A 122 45.88 27.64 -18.80
N MET A 123 46.07 28.04 -17.54
CA MET A 123 46.82 27.25 -16.55
C MET A 123 45.93 26.32 -15.70
N ASN A 124 44.60 26.38 -15.86
CA ASN A 124 43.68 25.57 -15.09
C ASN A 124 43.56 24.16 -15.67
N VAL A 125 43.97 23.15 -14.91
CA VAL A 125 44.05 21.73 -15.33
C VAL A 125 42.72 21.11 -15.76
N ILE A 126 41.58 21.68 -15.37
CA ILE A 126 40.27 21.18 -15.81
C ILE A 126 39.72 21.89 -17.04
N ALA A 127 40.31 23.01 -17.46
CA ALA A 127 39.89 23.67 -18.69
C ALA A 127 40.13 22.76 -19.91
N CYS A 128 39.31 22.95 -20.93
CA CYS A 128 39.37 22.19 -22.16
C CYS A 128 40.61 22.57 -22.99
N ASN A 129 40.97 23.85 -22.96
CA ASN A 129 42.18 24.40 -23.57
C ASN A 129 43.37 24.55 -22.61
N TYR A 130 43.44 23.71 -21.56
CA TYR A 130 44.58 23.70 -20.64
C TYR A 130 45.90 23.53 -21.38
N ASN A 131 46.86 24.42 -21.10
CA ASN A 131 48.21 24.37 -21.62
C ASN A 131 49.21 24.11 -20.48
N GLY A 132 49.74 22.90 -20.40
CA GLY A 132 50.73 22.52 -19.38
C GLY A 132 52.08 23.23 -19.50
N ALA A 133 52.37 23.87 -20.64
CA ALA A 133 53.56 24.69 -20.83
C ALA A 133 53.34 26.17 -20.48
N ALA A 134 52.10 26.61 -20.22
CA ALA A 134 51.81 27.99 -19.89
C ALA A 134 52.36 28.36 -18.50
N ASN A 135 53.05 29.49 -18.41
CA ASN A 135 53.54 30.07 -17.16
C ASN A 135 52.91 31.42 -16.83
N GLN A 136 51.97 31.86 -17.67
CA GLN A 136 51.14 33.04 -17.46
C GLN A 136 49.71 32.74 -17.90
N ASP A 137 48.76 32.89 -16.98
CA ASP A 137 47.34 32.79 -17.28
C ASP A 137 46.90 34.04 -18.06
N ASP A 138 46.38 33.83 -19.26
CA ASP A 138 45.86 34.89 -20.13
C ASP A 138 44.34 35.04 -20.04
N GLY A 139 43.69 34.30 -19.12
CA GLY A 139 42.25 34.30 -18.96
C GLY A 139 41.50 33.62 -20.11
N SER A 140 42.20 32.88 -20.97
CA SER A 140 41.58 32.14 -22.08
C SER A 140 40.89 30.85 -21.65
N CYS A 141 40.92 30.48 -20.36
CA CYS A 141 40.35 29.21 -19.88
C CYS A 141 38.89 29.04 -20.29
N ASP A 142 38.64 27.98 -21.04
CA ASP A 142 37.31 27.53 -21.44
C ASP A 142 37.00 26.23 -20.71
N PHE A 143 35.86 26.20 -20.02
CA PHE A 143 35.39 25.03 -19.27
C PHE A 143 34.24 24.31 -20.00
N ASN A 144 33.83 24.77 -21.17
CA ASN A 144 32.68 24.28 -21.90
C ASN A 144 32.87 24.37 -23.42
N GLU A 145 33.45 23.33 -24.02
CA GLU A 145 33.64 23.22 -25.47
C GLU A 145 32.60 22.29 -26.12
N THR A 146 31.55 21.88 -25.40
CA THR A 146 30.54 20.96 -25.95
C THR A 146 29.53 21.69 -26.82
N GLU A 147 29.30 21.16 -28.02
CA GLU A 147 28.20 21.56 -28.92
C GLU A 147 26.98 20.63 -28.82
N THR A 148 27.11 19.48 -28.16
CA THR A 148 26.11 18.39 -28.14
C THR A 148 25.33 18.33 -26.84
N ILE A 149 25.96 18.71 -25.73
CA ILE A 149 25.38 18.71 -24.39
C ILE A 149 24.60 20.01 -24.16
N SER A 150 23.32 19.87 -23.81
CA SER A 150 22.47 21.01 -23.46
C SER A 150 22.70 21.44 -22.01
N LEU A 151 23.22 22.65 -21.82
CA LEU A 151 23.41 23.29 -20.51
C LEU A 151 22.46 24.49 -20.37
N GLY A 152 22.34 25.03 -19.16
CA GLY A 152 21.51 26.20 -18.87
C GLY A 152 20.62 26.03 -17.65
N GLU A 153 19.94 27.10 -17.26
CA GLU A 153 19.12 27.10 -16.04
C GLU A 153 17.87 26.21 -16.16
N ASP A 154 17.34 26.03 -17.37
CA ASP A 154 16.14 25.25 -17.66
C ASP A 154 16.40 23.74 -17.86
N VAL A 155 17.67 23.31 -17.84
CA VAL A 155 18.03 21.89 -18.05
C VAL A 155 18.35 21.26 -16.71
N THR A 156 17.52 20.29 -16.29
CA THR A 156 17.78 19.50 -15.10
C THR A 156 18.77 18.38 -15.41
N TRP A 157 19.81 18.31 -14.59
CA TRP A 157 20.78 17.24 -14.56
C TRP A 157 20.58 16.41 -13.30
N LEU A 158 20.99 15.15 -13.37
CA LEU A 158 21.07 14.21 -12.26
C LEU A 158 22.54 13.86 -12.06
N VAL A 159 23.01 13.89 -10.82
CA VAL A 159 24.37 13.51 -10.42
C VAL A 159 24.26 12.50 -9.28
N GLY A 160 24.86 11.33 -9.46
CA GLY A 160 24.72 10.23 -8.50
C GLY A 160 25.95 9.35 -8.39
N LEU A 161 25.90 8.44 -7.43
CA LEU A 161 26.81 7.31 -7.34
C LEU A 161 26.00 6.04 -7.62
N THR A 162 26.59 5.08 -8.32
CA THR A 162 25.99 3.74 -8.38
C THR A 162 26.05 3.11 -6.99
N LEU A 163 24.91 2.62 -6.49
CA LEU A 163 24.80 2.08 -5.14
C LEU A 163 24.64 0.57 -5.17
N THR A 164 25.73 -0.14 -5.43
CA THR A 164 25.73 -1.61 -5.40
C THR A 164 25.88 -2.13 -3.97
N GLY A 165 24.97 -2.99 -3.52
CA GLY A 165 25.01 -3.67 -2.22
C GLY A 165 24.63 -2.81 -1.01
N THR A 166 23.82 -1.78 -1.19
CA THR A 166 23.35 -0.90 -0.10
C THR A 166 21.89 -1.19 0.27
N GLU A 167 21.44 -0.75 1.45
CA GLU A 167 20.02 -0.88 1.88
C GLU A 167 19.03 -0.17 0.95
N ASN A 168 19.50 0.74 0.10
CA ASN A 168 18.70 1.47 -0.88
C ASN A 168 18.63 0.78 -2.25
N GLU A 169 19.19 -0.44 -2.40
CA GLU A 169 19.01 -1.26 -3.62
C GLU A 169 17.54 -1.56 -3.91
N ALA A 170 16.67 -1.57 -2.90
CA ALA A 170 15.22 -1.77 -3.09
C ALA A 170 14.59 -0.69 -3.99
N PHE A 171 15.09 0.55 -3.94
CA PHE A 171 14.70 1.64 -4.83
C PHE A 171 15.45 1.60 -6.18
N ALA A 172 16.49 0.77 -6.31
CA ALA A 172 17.39 0.66 -7.47
C ALA A 172 17.27 -0.66 -8.24
N ALA A 173 16.24 -1.44 -7.94
CA ALA A 173 16.02 -2.79 -8.43
C ALA A 173 16.31 -2.95 -9.94
N ASP A 174 17.18 -3.91 -10.26
CA ASP A 174 17.66 -4.34 -11.58
C ASP A 174 18.28 -3.31 -12.54
N CYS A 175 18.08 -1.99 -12.38
CA CYS A 175 18.77 -0.97 -13.20
C CYS A 175 20.29 -0.97 -12.93
N GLU A 176 20.73 -1.43 -11.75
CA GLU A 176 22.15 -1.48 -11.38
C GLU A 176 22.83 -2.83 -11.67
N ALA A 177 22.06 -3.88 -12.01
CA ALA A 177 22.55 -5.28 -12.09
C ALA A 177 23.61 -5.51 -13.19
N ASN A 178 23.73 -4.59 -14.15
CA ASN A 178 24.75 -4.60 -15.20
C ASN A 178 25.63 -3.32 -15.21
N GLY A 179 25.63 -2.53 -14.14
CA GLY A 179 26.35 -1.24 -14.08
C GLY A 179 25.61 -0.08 -14.76
N SER A 180 24.30 -0.19 -14.93
CA SER A 180 23.45 0.94 -15.31
C SER A 180 23.09 1.76 -14.06
N VAL A 181 22.56 2.97 -14.23
CA VAL A 181 22.36 3.97 -13.16
C VAL A 181 20.91 4.05 -12.71
N ASN A 182 20.68 4.30 -11.42
CA ASN A 182 19.36 4.62 -10.90
C ASN A 182 19.16 6.15 -10.77
N PRO A 183 18.27 6.76 -11.57
CA PRO A 183 17.99 8.20 -11.50
C PRO A 183 17.36 8.65 -10.18
N ASN A 184 16.67 7.77 -9.46
CA ASN A 184 15.94 8.10 -8.22
C ASN A 184 16.84 8.23 -6.99
N VAL A 185 18.13 7.88 -7.09
CA VAL A 185 19.12 8.04 -6.02
C VAL A 185 20.23 9.01 -6.43
N ALA A 186 19.82 10.08 -7.11
CA ALA A 186 20.69 11.16 -7.57
C ALA A 186 20.28 12.52 -7.00
N LEU A 187 21.26 13.42 -6.89
CA LEU A 187 21.00 14.84 -6.68
C LEU A 187 20.55 15.46 -8.01
N SER A 188 19.45 16.19 -8.00
CA SER A 188 18.97 16.96 -9.16
C SER A 188 19.42 18.42 -9.07
N GLY A 189 19.56 19.12 -10.20
CA GLY A 189 20.09 20.48 -10.24
C GLY A 189 20.41 20.91 -11.67
N ASN A 190 21.19 21.98 -11.83
CA ASN A 190 21.56 22.50 -13.15
C ASN A 190 23.01 23.03 -13.20
N PHE A 191 23.50 23.23 -14.42
CA PHE A 191 24.81 23.83 -14.70
C PHE A 191 24.61 25.18 -15.40
N PRO A 192 24.54 26.30 -14.64
CA PRO A 192 24.30 27.61 -15.21
C PRO A 192 25.60 28.21 -15.77
N GLY A 193 25.67 28.42 -17.09
CA GLY A 193 26.75 29.20 -17.70
C GLY A 193 27.16 28.72 -19.08
N SER A 194 27.93 29.56 -19.79
CA SER A 194 28.58 29.22 -21.06
C SER A 194 29.95 28.59 -20.88
N GLY A 195 30.53 28.59 -19.67
CA GLY A 195 31.87 28.08 -19.37
C GLY A 195 33.04 29.01 -19.76
N ASP A 196 32.76 30.21 -20.25
CA ASP A 196 33.79 31.18 -20.65
C ASP A 196 34.42 31.86 -19.43
N GLY A 197 35.71 31.60 -19.17
CA GLY A 197 36.53 32.34 -18.20
C GLY A 197 36.26 32.05 -16.71
N ALA A 198 35.17 31.36 -16.38
CA ALA A 198 34.86 30.95 -15.00
C ALA A 198 34.52 29.46 -14.93
N VAL A 199 35.05 28.81 -13.89
CA VAL A 199 34.78 27.40 -13.59
C VAL A 199 33.29 27.19 -13.33
N MET A 200 32.71 26.14 -13.93
CA MET A 200 31.33 25.78 -13.70
C MET A 200 31.17 24.96 -12.43
N ASN A 201 30.00 25.07 -11.82
CA ASN A 201 29.62 24.33 -10.62
C ASN A 201 28.18 23.82 -10.77
N TYR A 202 27.84 22.78 -10.01
CA TYR A 202 26.47 22.29 -9.93
C TYR A 202 25.64 23.18 -8.99
N MET A 203 24.49 23.65 -9.47
CA MET A 203 23.68 24.66 -8.80
C MET A 203 22.21 24.21 -8.70
N ASN A 204 21.43 24.93 -7.88
CA ASN A 204 20.01 24.63 -7.62
C ASN A 204 19.76 23.17 -7.22
N ILE A 205 20.67 22.65 -6.39
CA ILE A 205 20.69 21.23 -6.04
C ILE A 205 19.48 20.90 -5.17
N THR A 206 18.81 19.80 -5.49
CA THR A 206 17.72 19.21 -4.72
C THR A 206 17.94 17.71 -4.58
N ASP A 207 17.97 17.25 -3.34
CA ASP A 207 17.96 15.82 -3.00
C ASP A 207 16.57 15.19 -3.21
N LEU A 208 16.47 14.28 -4.19
CA LEU A 208 15.24 13.55 -4.52
C LEU A 208 14.93 12.40 -3.55
N THR A 209 15.86 12.04 -2.68
CA THR A 209 15.74 10.90 -1.76
C THR A 209 15.08 11.25 -0.43
N GLY A 210 14.60 12.49 -0.26
CA GLY A 210 14.01 12.95 1.00
C GLY A 210 15.04 13.26 2.11
N GLY A 211 16.31 13.48 1.76
CA GLY A 211 17.35 13.96 2.68
C GLY A 211 18.51 13.01 2.91
N LEU A 212 18.54 11.83 2.28
CA LEU A 212 19.62 10.86 2.42
C LEU A 212 20.94 11.39 1.84
N LEU A 213 20.87 12.14 0.73
CA LEU A 213 22.03 12.72 0.05
C LEU A 213 22.27 14.18 0.48
N ALA A 214 21.53 14.71 1.45
CA ALA A 214 21.67 16.09 1.95
C ALA A 214 23.10 16.44 2.38
N SER A 215 23.88 15.46 2.87
CA SER A 215 25.28 15.67 3.23
C SER A 215 26.22 15.81 2.02
N LEU A 216 25.80 15.34 0.85
CA LEU A 216 26.54 15.41 -0.40
C LEU A 216 26.24 16.68 -1.19
N GLU A 217 25.10 17.34 -0.99
CA GLU A 217 24.75 18.59 -1.68
C GLU A 217 25.86 19.66 -1.59
N PRO A 218 26.46 19.95 -0.42
CA PRO A 218 27.51 20.97 -0.33
C PRO A 218 28.79 20.57 -1.07
N LEU A 219 29.09 19.26 -1.12
CA LEU A 219 30.25 18.73 -1.83
C LEU A 219 30.03 18.80 -3.34
N ALA A 220 28.83 18.46 -3.81
CA ALA A 220 28.45 18.58 -5.22
C ALA A 220 28.45 20.04 -5.67
N ALA A 221 27.96 20.97 -4.84
CA ALA A 221 27.98 22.41 -5.13
C ALA A 221 29.40 23.01 -5.19
N ALA A 222 30.32 22.50 -4.38
CA ALA A 222 31.71 22.99 -4.33
C ALA A 222 32.61 22.39 -5.42
N ALA A 223 32.13 21.37 -6.14
CA ALA A 223 32.93 20.69 -7.13
C ALA A 223 32.98 21.46 -8.44
N SER A 224 34.21 21.68 -8.91
CA SER A 224 34.47 22.26 -10.21
C SER A 224 34.22 21.23 -11.32
N ILE A 225 33.49 21.63 -12.35
CA ILE A 225 33.17 20.79 -13.50
C ILE A 225 33.56 21.47 -14.81
N SER A 226 33.93 20.68 -15.81
CA SER A 226 34.07 21.12 -17.20
C SER A 226 33.53 20.07 -18.17
N PHE A 227 33.02 20.56 -19.30
CA PHE A 227 32.47 19.76 -20.40
C PHE A 227 33.34 20.00 -21.65
N CYS A 228 34.23 19.06 -21.95
CA CYS A 228 35.23 19.20 -23.01
C CYS A 228 34.95 18.20 -24.14
N GLY A 229 34.08 18.60 -25.07
CA GLY A 229 33.53 17.69 -26.07
C GLY A 229 32.68 16.59 -25.42
N ASP A 230 33.02 15.33 -25.65
CA ASP A 230 32.28 14.17 -25.12
C ASP A 230 32.67 13.77 -23.69
N VAL A 231 33.62 14.47 -23.08
CA VAL A 231 34.20 14.13 -21.78
C VAL A 231 33.81 15.16 -20.73
N VAL A 232 33.37 14.68 -19.56
CA VAL A 232 33.11 15.51 -18.39
C VAL A 232 34.22 15.31 -17.38
N ARG A 233 34.77 16.41 -16.85
CA ARG A 233 35.80 16.38 -15.80
C ARG A 233 35.24 16.97 -14.51
N PHE A 234 35.49 16.28 -13.41
CA PHE A 234 35.05 16.69 -12.08
C PHE A 234 36.24 16.79 -11.13
N VAL A 235 36.35 17.89 -10.40
CA VAL A 235 37.36 18.04 -9.33
C VAL A 235 36.71 17.78 -7.99
N ASN A 236 37.25 16.80 -7.28
CA ASN A 236 36.89 16.59 -5.89
C ASN A 236 37.35 17.81 -5.05
N PRO A 237 36.44 18.58 -4.44
CA PRO A 237 36.79 19.79 -3.72
C PRO A 237 37.62 19.53 -2.44
N ALA A 238 37.57 18.32 -1.90
CA ALA A 238 38.31 17.94 -0.69
C ALA A 238 39.74 17.47 -0.98
N THR A 239 39.97 16.81 -2.12
CA THR A 239 41.26 16.16 -2.44
C THR A 239 42.00 16.80 -3.61
N GLY A 240 41.32 17.60 -4.44
CA GLY A 240 41.85 18.11 -5.71
C GLY A 240 42.00 17.05 -6.80
N GLY A 241 41.58 15.80 -6.54
CA GLY A 241 41.60 14.73 -7.52
C GLY A 241 40.62 14.98 -8.66
N ILE A 242 41.02 14.63 -9.89
CA ILE A 242 40.20 14.81 -11.10
C ILE A 242 39.61 13.46 -11.50
N ALA A 243 38.29 13.37 -11.56
CA ALA A 243 37.57 12.26 -12.15
C ALA A 243 37.18 12.59 -13.60
N ILE A 244 37.38 11.65 -14.51
CA ILE A 244 37.06 11.78 -15.93
C ILE A 244 35.92 10.83 -16.23
N LEU A 245 34.84 11.37 -16.80
CA LEU A 245 33.63 10.64 -17.14
C LEU A 245 33.45 10.62 -18.65
N THR A 246 33.14 9.43 -19.16
CA THR A 246 32.92 9.19 -20.59
C THR A 246 31.45 8.88 -20.83
N GLU A 247 30.92 9.40 -21.93
CA GLU A 247 29.54 9.19 -22.33
C GLU A 247 29.28 7.76 -22.81
N THR A 248 28.13 7.22 -22.45
CA THR A 248 27.52 6.02 -23.02
C THR A 248 26.01 6.15 -22.90
N ASP A 249 25.30 6.19 -24.04
CA ASP A 249 23.84 6.22 -24.13
C ASP A 249 23.17 7.35 -23.31
N GLY A 250 23.76 8.55 -23.32
CA GLY A 250 23.25 9.73 -22.63
C GLY A 250 23.59 9.79 -21.14
N VAL A 251 24.47 8.91 -20.66
CA VAL A 251 24.98 8.87 -19.29
C VAL A 251 26.51 8.96 -19.30
N TRP A 252 27.07 9.88 -18.50
CA TRP A 252 28.50 10.02 -18.32
C TRP A 252 28.90 9.31 -17.03
N MET A 253 29.86 8.39 -17.10
CA MET A 253 30.30 7.62 -15.94
C MET A 253 31.83 7.47 -15.89
N THR A 254 32.39 7.38 -14.69
CA THR A 254 33.81 7.07 -14.50
C THR A 254 34.14 5.65 -14.93
N ALA A 255 35.25 5.44 -15.64
CA ALA A 255 35.71 4.10 -16.01
C ALA A 255 36.26 3.27 -14.82
N VAL A 256 36.58 3.93 -13.70
CA VAL A 256 37.13 3.30 -12.49
C VAL A 256 36.29 3.73 -11.28
N PRO A 257 35.97 2.82 -10.34
CA PRO A 257 35.23 3.16 -9.13
C PRO A 257 35.94 4.24 -8.31
N ILE A 258 35.18 5.15 -7.71
CA ILE A 258 35.71 6.23 -6.88
C ILE A 258 35.53 5.98 -5.37
N LEU A 259 34.58 5.12 -4.99
CA LEU A 259 34.34 4.73 -3.60
C LEU A 259 33.88 3.27 -3.55
N GLY A 260 34.75 2.35 -3.13
CA GLY A 260 34.42 0.92 -3.15
C GLY A 260 34.15 0.43 -4.58
N ALA A 261 32.97 -0.16 -4.80
CA ALA A 261 32.52 -0.60 -6.14
C ALA A 261 31.64 0.46 -6.85
N SER A 262 31.47 1.65 -6.27
CA SER A 262 30.61 2.70 -6.82
C SER A 262 31.33 3.58 -7.83
N PHE A 263 30.62 3.93 -8.89
CA PHE A 263 31.05 4.81 -9.98
C PHE A 263 30.31 6.15 -9.87
N LEU A 264 31.01 7.24 -10.18
CA LEU A 264 30.40 8.56 -10.30
C LEU A 264 29.75 8.66 -11.67
N TRP A 265 28.51 9.13 -11.71
CA TRP A 265 27.79 9.35 -12.95
C TRP A 265 26.99 10.65 -12.94
N LEU A 266 26.73 11.18 -14.12
CA LEU A 266 25.74 12.23 -14.34
C LEU A 266 25.03 12.04 -15.69
N ALA A 267 23.81 12.55 -15.79
CA ALA A 267 23.02 12.53 -17.01
C ALA A 267 21.96 13.63 -16.96
N PRO A 268 21.52 14.21 -18.10
CA PRO A 268 20.35 15.08 -18.11
C PRO A 268 19.12 14.25 -17.73
N ALA A 269 18.15 14.88 -17.05
CA ALA A 269 16.90 14.20 -16.67
C ALA A 269 16.15 13.65 -17.89
N SER A 270 16.35 14.24 -19.07
CA SER A 270 15.81 13.78 -20.36
C SER A 270 16.38 12.45 -20.86
N SER A 271 17.49 11.97 -20.31
CA SER A 271 18.04 10.64 -20.63
C SER A 271 17.20 9.51 -20.03
N PHE A 272 16.26 9.84 -19.14
CA PHE A 272 15.39 8.88 -18.47
C PHE A 272 13.94 9.05 -18.92
N ASN A 273 13.22 7.94 -18.96
CA ASN A 273 11.77 7.98 -19.13
C ASN A 273 11.14 8.59 -17.87
N LEU A 274 10.11 9.40 -18.07
CA LEU A 274 9.31 9.94 -16.97
C LEU A 274 8.24 8.92 -16.60
N GLY A 275 8.14 8.58 -15.31
CA GLY A 275 7.19 7.58 -14.84
C GLY A 275 7.22 7.45 -13.33
N CYS A 276 7.06 6.22 -12.84
CA CYS A 276 7.22 5.88 -11.45
C CYS A 276 8.15 4.68 -11.30
N GLY A 277 9.36 4.94 -10.81
CA GLY A 277 10.35 3.91 -10.51
C GLY A 277 10.26 3.33 -9.11
N ASP A 278 9.32 3.79 -8.28
CA ASP A 278 9.06 3.22 -6.97
C ASP A 278 8.02 2.08 -7.08
N PRO A 279 8.40 0.81 -6.85
CA PRO A 279 7.47 -0.32 -6.91
C PRO A 279 6.42 -0.32 -5.80
N MET A 280 6.63 0.45 -4.73
CA MET A 280 5.70 0.56 -3.61
C MET A 280 4.63 1.62 -3.86
N ALA A 281 4.83 2.50 -4.83
CA ALA A 281 3.92 3.59 -5.15
C ALA A 281 2.83 3.19 -6.17
N CYS A 282 1.74 3.93 -6.16
CA CYS A 282 0.71 3.83 -7.19
C CYS A 282 1.25 4.36 -8.53
N GLY A 283 0.86 3.69 -9.61
CA GLY A 283 1.29 4.07 -10.95
C GLY A 283 2.72 3.64 -11.31
N PHE A 284 3.31 2.67 -10.58
CA PHE A 284 4.58 2.04 -10.95
C PHE A 284 4.60 1.64 -12.44
N THR A 285 5.65 2.06 -13.13
CA THR A 285 5.84 1.80 -14.56
C THR A 285 7.04 0.89 -14.80
N ASP A 286 8.22 1.35 -14.39
CA ASP A 286 9.49 0.64 -14.56
C ASP A 286 10.50 1.17 -13.53
N PHE A 287 11.34 0.31 -12.96
CA PHE A 287 12.35 0.70 -11.96
C PHE A 287 13.33 1.77 -12.45
N CYS A 288 13.55 1.88 -13.77
CA CYS A 288 14.49 2.84 -14.35
C CYS A 288 13.83 4.17 -14.74
N ASP A 289 12.52 4.32 -14.50
CA ASP A 289 11.82 5.57 -14.74
C ASP A 289 12.13 6.58 -13.61
N LEU A 290 12.29 7.85 -14.01
CA LEU A 290 12.41 8.95 -13.07
C LEU A 290 11.06 9.15 -12.38
N SER A 291 11.03 8.99 -11.05
CA SER A 291 9.84 8.97 -10.18
C SER A 291 9.14 10.32 -10.02
N VAL A 292 8.80 10.98 -11.13
CA VAL A 292 8.04 12.25 -11.16
C VAL A 292 6.53 12.04 -11.23
N ALA A 293 6.07 10.81 -11.52
CA ALA A 293 4.66 10.48 -11.70
C ALA A 293 4.15 9.43 -10.69
N CYS A 294 4.92 9.14 -9.64
CA CYS A 294 4.46 8.27 -8.55
C CYS A 294 3.33 8.93 -7.77
N ASP A 295 2.31 8.13 -7.45
CA ASP A 295 1.21 8.52 -6.59
C ASP A 295 1.35 7.82 -5.23
N TYR A 296 1.40 8.64 -4.18
CA TYR A 296 1.54 8.23 -2.78
C TYR A 296 0.32 8.66 -1.96
N THR A 297 -0.82 8.86 -2.61
CA THR A 297 -2.04 9.22 -1.91
C THR A 297 -2.44 8.07 -0.98
N ASP A 298 -2.51 8.41 0.29
CA ASP A 298 -2.99 7.59 1.41
C ASP A 298 -3.98 8.50 2.14
N THR A 299 -5.27 8.29 1.86
CA THR A 299 -6.34 9.18 2.30
C THR A 299 -6.66 9.01 3.79
N ASP A 300 -6.55 7.79 4.31
CA ASP A 300 -6.96 7.46 5.68
C ASP A 300 -5.80 7.35 6.68
N GLY A 301 -4.56 7.28 6.19
CA GLY A 301 -3.32 7.32 6.96
C GLY A 301 -2.92 5.97 7.57
N ASP A 302 -3.43 4.85 7.05
CA ASP A 302 -3.12 3.51 7.54
C ASP A 302 -1.80 2.92 6.98
N ALA A 303 -1.13 3.67 6.09
CA ALA A 303 0.09 3.32 5.36
C ALA A 303 -0.08 2.27 4.24
N VAL A 304 -1.30 2.02 3.80
CA VAL A 304 -1.66 1.39 2.52
C VAL A 304 -2.09 2.51 1.56
N LEU A 305 -1.62 2.48 0.32
CA LEU A 305 -2.00 3.51 -0.65
C LEU A 305 -3.40 3.26 -1.20
N ASP A 306 -4.15 4.31 -1.53
CA ASP A 306 -5.54 4.23 -2.03
C ASP A 306 -5.71 3.25 -3.21
N CYS A 307 -4.71 3.12 -4.10
CA CYS A 307 -4.78 2.19 -5.23
C CYS A 307 -4.48 0.72 -4.87
N GLN A 308 -3.90 0.49 -3.69
CA GLN A 308 -3.54 -0.80 -3.14
C GLN A 308 -4.58 -1.27 -2.12
N GLU A 309 -5.58 -0.43 -1.81
CA GLU A 309 -6.59 -0.75 -0.84
C GLU A 309 -7.56 -1.83 -1.32
N VAL A 310 -7.95 -2.67 -0.37
CA VAL A 310 -9.02 -3.64 -0.53
C VAL A 310 -10.20 -3.16 0.30
N VAL A 311 -11.22 -2.62 -0.38
CA VAL A 311 -12.46 -2.21 0.26
C VAL A 311 -13.20 -3.43 0.81
N GLY A 312 -13.57 -3.40 2.09
CA GLY A 312 -14.40 -4.45 2.68
C GLY A 312 -14.75 -4.20 4.14
N CYS A 313 -15.71 -4.97 4.65
CA CYS A 313 -16.06 -4.88 6.06
C CYS A 313 -14.90 -5.37 6.94
N GLN A 314 -14.44 -4.51 7.84
CA GLN A 314 -13.37 -4.82 8.80
C GLN A 314 -13.89 -5.32 10.15
N ASP A 315 -15.21 -5.31 10.38
CA ASP A 315 -15.81 -5.84 11.59
C ASP A 315 -15.89 -7.37 11.56
N ASN A 316 -15.13 -8.03 12.45
CA ASN A 316 -15.10 -9.49 12.55
C ASN A 316 -16.43 -10.15 12.97
N SER A 317 -17.39 -9.35 13.44
CA SER A 317 -18.72 -9.83 13.81
C SER A 317 -19.74 -9.76 12.66
N ALA A 318 -19.37 -9.13 11.54
CA ALA A 318 -20.22 -9.08 10.35
C ALA A 318 -20.12 -10.35 9.51
N ASP A 319 -21.21 -10.68 8.80
CA ASP A 319 -21.28 -11.87 7.94
C ASP A 319 -20.44 -11.73 6.66
N ASN A 320 -20.16 -10.50 6.23
CA ASN A 320 -19.31 -10.19 5.08
C ASN A 320 -17.92 -9.68 5.47
N TYR A 321 -17.47 -9.99 6.70
CA TYR A 321 -16.12 -9.66 7.16
C TYR A 321 -15.05 -10.13 6.16
N ASN A 322 -14.12 -9.24 5.84
CA ASN A 322 -12.96 -9.54 5.00
C ASN A 322 -11.67 -9.24 5.76
N GLU A 323 -10.92 -10.28 6.12
CA GLU A 323 -9.65 -10.15 6.84
C GLU A 323 -8.55 -9.41 6.05
N ASN A 324 -8.72 -9.31 4.72
CA ASN A 324 -7.79 -8.61 3.85
C ASN A 324 -8.27 -7.20 3.52
N ALA A 325 -9.37 -6.72 4.11
CA ALA A 325 -9.82 -5.35 3.89
C ALA A 325 -8.84 -4.37 4.55
N THR A 326 -8.39 -3.41 3.76
CA THR A 326 -7.55 -2.29 4.22
C THR A 326 -8.31 -0.97 4.14
N ASP A 327 -9.46 -0.91 3.48
CA ASP A 327 -10.35 0.26 3.46
C ASP A 327 -11.76 -0.13 3.97
N GLU A 328 -12.44 0.81 4.61
CA GLU A 328 -13.70 0.60 5.32
C GLU A 328 -14.87 0.44 4.32
N GLY A 329 -15.37 -0.79 4.20
CA GLY A 329 -16.55 -1.12 3.41
C GLY A 329 -17.82 -1.35 4.24
N ASP A 330 -18.97 -1.44 3.56
CA ASP A 330 -20.25 -1.73 4.19
C ASP A 330 -20.24 -3.11 4.88
N CYS A 331 -20.60 -3.15 6.16
CA CYS A 331 -20.75 -4.38 6.94
C CYS A 331 -22.20 -4.88 6.94
N ASN A 332 -22.39 -6.17 6.66
CA ASN A 332 -23.69 -6.84 6.65
C ASN A 332 -23.85 -7.72 7.89
N TYR A 333 -24.97 -7.54 8.57
CA TYR A 333 -25.43 -8.34 9.70
C TYR A 333 -26.79 -8.93 9.33
N ASN A 334 -26.80 -10.22 9.03
CA ASN A 334 -27.99 -10.95 8.63
C ASN A 334 -28.85 -11.25 9.86
N GLY A 335 -30.15 -11.02 9.75
CA GLY A 335 -31.12 -11.35 10.78
C GLY A 335 -32.47 -10.74 10.48
N CYS A 336 -33.45 -10.91 11.37
CA CYS A 336 -34.77 -10.34 11.14
C CYS A 336 -34.78 -8.82 11.37
N THR A 337 -34.99 -8.04 10.31
CA THR A 337 -35.00 -6.56 10.36
C THR A 337 -36.38 -5.96 10.69
N ASP A 338 -37.44 -6.78 10.76
CA ASP A 338 -38.80 -6.30 11.04
C ASP A 338 -39.04 -6.17 12.55
N ALA A 339 -39.16 -4.93 13.04
CA ALA A 339 -39.42 -4.62 14.45
C ALA A 339 -40.75 -5.17 15.00
N SER A 340 -41.66 -5.64 14.14
CA SER A 340 -42.91 -6.30 14.53
C SER A 340 -42.80 -7.83 14.64
N ALA A 341 -41.68 -8.42 14.20
CA ALA A 341 -41.44 -9.85 14.32
C ALA A 341 -41.04 -10.26 15.75
N GLN A 342 -41.31 -11.52 16.08
CA GLN A 342 -41.02 -12.09 17.41
C GLN A 342 -39.53 -12.32 17.64
N ASN A 343 -38.74 -12.43 16.58
CA ASN A 343 -37.28 -12.60 16.60
C ASN A 343 -36.55 -11.40 15.97
N TYR A 344 -37.09 -10.20 16.09
CA TYR A 344 -36.42 -8.97 15.64
C TYR A 344 -35.03 -8.83 16.27
N GLU A 345 -34.03 -8.54 15.43
CA GLU A 345 -32.65 -8.30 15.85
C GLU A 345 -32.27 -6.85 15.57
N GLU A 346 -32.05 -6.06 16.63
CA GLU A 346 -31.72 -4.63 16.50
C GLU A 346 -30.41 -4.37 15.74
N GLY A 347 -29.49 -5.35 15.74
CA GLY A 347 -28.21 -5.26 15.03
C GLY A 347 -28.27 -5.69 13.56
N ALA A 348 -29.36 -6.31 13.10
CA ALA A 348 -29.47 -6.77 11.73
C ALA A 348 -29.75 -5.61 10.77
N ASN A 349 -29.02 -5.56 9.65
CA ASN A 349 -29.24 -4.59 8.58
C ASN A 349 -29.56 -5.26 7.23
N VAL A 350 -29.52 -6.59 7.17
CA VAL A 350 -29.92 -7.40 6.01
C VAL A 350 -30.92 -8.46 6.48
N ASP A 351 -32.11 -8.49 5.89
CA ASP A 351 -33.13 -9.51 6.18
C ASP A 351 -32.72 -10.86 5.59
N ASP A 352 -32.58 -11.86 6.46
CA ASP A 352 -32.24 -13.23 6.10
C ASP A 352 -33.46 -14.15 5.88
N GLY A 353 -34.67 -13.59 6.03
CA GLY A 353 -35.93 -14.32 5.92
C GLY A 353 -36.27 -15.16 7.15
N SER A 354 -35.54 -15.00 8.26
CA SER A 354 -35.80 -15.74 9.50
C SER A 354 -36.97 -15.17 10.32
N CYS A 355 -37.54 -14.02 9.93
CA CYS A 355 -38.62 -13.36 10.66
C CYS A 355 -39.81 -14.29 10.95
N THR A 356 -40.24 -14.29 12.21
CA THR A 356 -41.34 -15.11 12.74
C THR A 356 -42.44 -14.24 13.33
N TYR A 357 -43.68 -14.68 13.19
CA TYR A 357 -44.87 -13.94 13.61
C TYR A 357 -45.86 -14.87 14.33
N LEU A 358 -46.71 -14.28 15.16
CA LEU A 358 -47.77 -14.99 15.87
C LEU A 358 -48.99 -15.16 14.97
N VAL A 359 -49.42 -16.40 14.82
CA VAL A 359 -50.54 -16.81 13.97
C VAL A 359 -51.61 -17.45 14.84
N SER A 360 -52.76 -16.80 14.94
CA SER A 360 -53.94 -17.32 15.64
C SER A 360 -54.83 -18.13 14.68
N PHE A 361 -54.86 -19.45 14.91
CA PHE A 361 -55.72 -20.40 14.23
C PHE A 361 -57.01 -20.57 15.01
N ARG A 362 -58.14 -20.24 14.38
CA ARG A 362 -59.48 -20.28 14.95
C ARG A 362 -60.41 -21.13 14.10
N ILE A 363 -61.19 -21.96 14.76
CA ILE A 363 -62.27 -22.73 14.14
C ILE A 363 -63.52 -22.69 15.00
N ASN A 364 -64.68 -22.58 14.36
CA ASN A 364 -65.96 -22.64 15.02
C ASN A 364 -66.59 -24.04 14.83
N MET A 365 -66.83 -24.70 15.96
CA MET A 365 -67.38 -26.05 16.07
C MET A 365 -68.85 -26.06 16.51
N SER A 366 -69.55 -24.91 16.55
CA SER A 366 -70.92 -24.82 17.09
C SER A 366 -71.96 -25.69 16.38
N ASN A 367 -71.68 -26.14 15.15
CA ASN A 367 -72.54 -27.03 14.37
C ASN A 367 -72.16 -28.52 14.47
N GLU A 368 -71.10 -28.82 15.22
CA GLU A 368 -70.53 -30.15 15.34
C GLU A 368 -70.65 -30.65 16.78
N VAL A 369 -70.71 -31.97 16.95
CA VAL A 369 -70.47 -32.59 18.26
C VAL A 369 -68.97 -32.80 18.39
N VAL A 370 -68.33 -32.07 19.31
CA VAL A 370 -66.89 -32.19 19.55
C VAL A 370 -66.58 -33.56 20.15
N ALA A 371 -65.60 -34.26 19.58
CA ALA A 371 -65.15 -35.57 20.03
C ALA A 371 -64.53 -35.49 21.45
N ASP A 372 -64.53 -36.62 22.18
CA ASP A 372 -63.95 -36.69 23.53
C ASP A 372 -62.45 -36.33 23.55
N ALA A 373 -61.74 -36.59 22.46
CA ALA A 373 -60.32 -36.22 22.29
C ALA A 373 -60.13 -34.72 22.00
N GLY A 374 -61.19 -33.94 21.76
CA GLY A 374 -61.14 -32.52 21.46
C GLY A 374 -60.84 -32.19 20.00
N VAL A 375 -60.44 -30.96 19.73
CA VAL A 375 -60.13 -30.46 18.38
C VAL A 375 -58.62 -30.34 18.22
N HIS A 376 -58.09 -30.77 17.08
CA HIS A 376 -56.67 -30.67 16.76
C HIS A 376 -56.41 -29.91 15.47
N LEU A 377 -55.18 -29.46 15.29
CA LEU A 377 -54.68 -28.74 14.11
C LEU A 377 -53.50 -29.51 13.50
N ALA A 378 -53.61 -29.83 12.22
CA ALA A 378 -52.54 -30.45 11.44
C ALA A 378 -52.23 -29.59 10.21
N GLY A 379 -50.98 -29.10 10.08
CA GLY A 379 -50.50 -28.48 8.86
C GLY A 379 -49.07 -28.81 8.46
N SER A 380 -48.65 -28.24 7.35
CA SER A 380 -47.29 -28.32 6.79
C SER A 380 -46.18 -27.96 7.78
N PHE A 381 -46.45 -27.03 8.71
CA PHE A 381 -45.49 -26.56 9.73
C PHE A 381 -45.12 -27.57 10.82
N GLN A 382 -45.79 -28.72 10.90
CA GLN A 382 -45.49 -29.76 11.89
C GLN A 382 -45.35 -31.17 11.28
N GLY A 383 -45.57 -31.32 9.96
CA GLY A 383 -45.46 -32.61 9.26
C GLY A 383 -46.77 -33.40 9.13
N TRP A 384 -47.93 -32.75 9.20
CA TRP A 384 -49.26 -33.38 9.08
C TRP A 384 -49.54 -34.48 10.13
N ASP A 385 -49.07 -34.32 11.37
CA ASP A 385 -49.52 -35.13 12.51
C ASP A 385 -50.90 -34.64 13.03
N PRO A 386 -51.93 -35.50 13.00
CA PRO A 386 -53.30 -35.14 13.39
C PRO A 386 -53.47 -34.94 14.91
N SER A 387 -52.52 -35.39 15.71
CA SER A 387 -52.58 -35.38 17.19
C SER A 387 -51.64 -34.36 17.82
N ALA A 388 -50.79 -33.69 17.01
CA ALA A 388 -49.68 -32.89 17.53
C ALA A 388 -50.11 -31.61 18.25
N ILE A 389 -51.15 -30.93 17.77
CA ILE A 389 -51.55 -29.60 18.28
C ILE A 389 -53.01 -29.63 18.68
N VAL A 390 -53.26 -29.55 20.00
CA VAL A 390 -54.59 -29.42 20.57
C VAL A 390 -55.07 -27.97 20.44
N VAL A 391 -56.31 -27.78 20.00
CA VAL A 391 -56.96 -26.47 19.85
C VAL A 391 -58.03 -26.29 20.94
N PRO A 392 -57.70 -25.59 22.05
CA PRO A 392 -58.63 -25.45 23.18
C PRO A 392 -59.85 -24.59 22.84
N LEU A 393 -60.96 -24.87 23.52
CA LEU A 393 -62.18 -24.07 23.46
C LEU A 393 -61.97 -22.73 24.16
N VAL A 394 -62.20 -21.63 23.45
CA VAL A 394 -62.14 -20.26 24.00
C VAL A 394 -63.52 -19.66 24.30
N GLY A 395 -64.59 -20.36 23.91
CA GLY A 395 -65.99 -20.00 24.21
C GLY A 395 -66.84 -19.84 22.96
N TYR A 396 -68.17 -19.83 23.13
CA TYR A 396 -69.16 -19.69 22.04
C TYR A 396 -68.93 -20.66 20.85
N GLY A 397 -68.44 -21.87 21.16
CA GLY A 397 -68.10 -22.91 20.18
C GLY A 397 -66.85 -22.63 19.35
N VAL A 398 -66.07 -21.58 19.65
CA VAL A 398 -64.80 -21.30 18.96
C VAL A 398 -63.64 -21.93 19.71
N HIS A 399 -62.78 -22.61 18.95
CA HIS A 399 -61.51 -23.16 19.38
C HIS A 399 -60.38 -22.33 18.79
N GLU A 400 -59.34 -22.03 19.58
CA GLU A 400 -58.23 -21.18 19.17
C GLU A 400 -56.87 -21.72 19.66
N VAL A 401 -55.86 -21.66 18.79
CA VAL A 401 -54.45 -21.89 19.15
C VAL A 401 -53.56 -20.83 18.48
N VAL A 402 -52.51 -20.40 19.16
CA VAL A 402 -51.54 -19.44 18.63
C VAL A 402 -50.21 -20.14 18.40
N LEU A 403 -49.67 -20.04 17.18
CA LEU A 403 -48.38 -20.60 16.79
C LEU A 403 -47.44 -19.49 16.31
N GLN A 404 -46.14 -19.68 16.52
CA GLN A 404 -45.11 -18.80 15.95
C GLN A 404 -44.58 -19.45 14.66
N LEU A 405 -44.81 -18.79 13.51
CA LEU A 405 -44.43 -19.30 12.19
C LEU A 405 -43.54 -18.30 11.46
N GLN A 406 -42.62 -18.79 10.63
CA GLN A 406 -41.80 -17.95 9.75
C GLN A 406 -42.65 -17.37 8.61
N VAL A 407 -42.16 -16.30 7.97
CA VAL A 407 -42.75 -15.79 6.73
C VAL A 407 -42.89 -16.92 5.70
N GLY A 408 -44.07 -17.04 5.10
CA GLY A 408 -44.34 -18.07 4.11
C GLY A 408 -45.79 -18.50 4.02
N SER A 409 -46.04 -19.42 3.09
CA SER A 409 -47.34 -20.02 2.84
C SER A 409 -47.44 -21.37 3.53
N TYR A 410 -48.50 -21.56 4.33
CA TYR A 410 -48.73 -22.81 5.05
C TYR A 410 -50.12 -23.38 4.74
N GLU A 411 -50.14 -24.69 4.49
CA GLU A 411 -51.38 -25.47 4.42
C GLU A 411 -51.69 -26.15 5.76
N TYR A 412 -52.97 -26.23 6.13
CA TYR A 412 -53.44 -26.82 7.38
C TYR A 412 -54.90 -27.30 7.34
N LYS A 413 -55.29 -28.10 8.34
CA LYS A 413 -56.63 -28.64 8.57
C LYS A 413 -56.93 -28.75 10.07
N PHE A 414 -58.18 -28.49 10.43
CA PHE A 414 -58.72 -28.84 11.74
C PHE A 414 -59.29 -30.26 11.75
N ILE A 415 -59.20 -30.92 12.91
CA ILE A 415 -59.62 -32.32 13.11
C ILE A 415 -60.50 -32.39 14.35
N ASN A 416 -61.66 -33.02 14.23
CA ASN A 416 -62.56 -33.26 15.36
C ASN A 416 -62.29 -34.63 15.99
N GLY A 417 -61.30 -34.67 16.88
CA GLY A 417 -60.63 -35.89 17.35
C GLY A 417 -59.11 -35.75 17.15
N ASP A 418 -58.38 -36.85 17.26
CA ASP A 418 -56.92 -36.95 17.16
C ASP A 418 -56.43 -37.90 16.04
N GLU A 419 -57.35 -38.42 15.23
CA GLU A 419 -57.08 -39.36 14.13
C GLU A 419 -57.64 -38.87 12.78
N TRP A 420 -56.99 -39.29 11.69
CA TRP A 420 -57.46 -39.05 10.33
C TRP A 420 -58.79 -39.74 10.03
N GLY A 421 -59.65 -39.10 9.23
CA GLY A 421 -61.03 -39.54 8.98
C GLY A 421 -62.08 -38.73 9.75
N ALA A 422 -61.65 -37.93 10.72
CA ALA A 422 -62.44 -36.86 11.34
C ALA A 422 -61.89 -35.46 11.00
N ASP A 423 -61.02 -35.37 10.00
CA ASP A 423 -60.49 -34.11 9.49
C ASP A 423 -61.55 -33.35 8.68
N GLU A 424 -61.44 -32.02 8.71
CA GLU A 424 -62.28 -31.20 7.85
C GLU A 424 -61.91 -31.35 6.38
N SER A 425 -62.91 -31.19 5.52
CA SER A 425 -62.74 -31.08 4.08
C SER A 425 -63.36 -29.77 3.61
N VAL A 426 -62.53 -28.76 3.38
CA VAL A 426 -62.97 -27.49 2.80
C VAL A 426 -62.93 -27.56 1.28
N GLY A 427 -64.03 -27.21 0.60
CA GLY A 427 -64.14 -27.28 -0.86
C GLY A 427 -63.37 -26.15 -1.56
N ASP A 428 -64.07 -25.33 -2.34
CA ASP A 428 -63.48 -24.35 -3.27
C ASP A 428 -62.62 -23.23 -2.64
N CYS A 429 -62.53 -23.13 -1.31
CA CYS A 429 -61.68 -22.16 -0.62
C CYS A 429 -60.37 -22.75 -0.06
N GLY A 430 -60.19 -24.07 -0.20
CA GLY A 430 -58.95 -24.73 0.16
C GLY A 430 -58.11 -25.06 -1.09
N ASN A 431 -56.81 -25.24 -0.89
CA ASN A 431 -55.97 -25.88 -1.90
C ASN A 431 -56.10 -27.39 -1.72
N GLU A 432 -56.72 -28.07 -2.68
CA GLU A 432 -56.93 -29.54 -2.65
C GLU A 432 -57.63 -30.07 -1.38
N GLY A 433 -58.42 -29.24 -0.69
CA GLY A 433 -59.08 -29.62 0.58
C GLY A 433 -58.43 -29.09 1.85
N ASN A 434 -57.26 -28.47 1.75
CA ASN A 434 -56.52 -27.86 2.87
C ASN A 434 -56.75 -26.35 2.94
N ARG A 435 -56.86 -25.80 4.14
CA ARG A 435 -56.84 -24.34 4.33
C ARG A 435 -55.42 -23.80 4.09
N VAL A 436 -55.32 -22.59 3.55
CA VAL A 436 -54.04 -21.91 3.27
C VAL A 436 -53.96 -20.64 4.08
N ILE A 437 -52.79 -20.33 4.64
CA ILE A 437 -52.48 -19.05 5.26
C ILE A 437 -51.14 -18.51 4.77
N GLU A 438 -51.12 -17.23 4.40
CA GLU A 438 -49.90 -16.48 4.11
C GLU A 438 -49.49 -15.70 5.36
N VAL A 439 -48.30 -16.00 5.87
CA VAL A 439 -47.73 -15.33 7.03
C VAL A 439 -46.77 -14.25 6.52
N SER A 440 -47.12 -13.00 6.78
CA SER A 440 -46.29 -11.82 6.49
C SER A 440 -46.26 -10.82 7.66
N GLY A 441 -46.70 -11.27 8.84
CA GLY A 441 -47.04 -10.43 9.98
C GLY A 441 -47.88 -11.22 10.98
N ASP A 442 -48.07 -10.66 12.18
CA ASP A 442 -49.00 -11.20 13.15
C ASP A 442 -50.41 -11.25 12.53
N THR A 443 -51.03 -12.43 12.53
CA THR A 443 -52.28 -12.65 11.81
C THR A 443 -53.22 -13.57 12.58
N MET A 444 -54.51 -13.42 12.29
CA MET A 444 -55.58 -14.16 12.95
C MET A 444 -56.59 -14.60 11.92
N THR A 445 -56.85 -15.90 11.90
CA THR A 445 -57.84 -16.51 11.00
C THR A 445 -59.26 -16.14 11.44
N SER A 446 -60.20 -16.13 10.50
CA SER A 446 -61.56 -15.61 10.67
C SER A 446 -62.47 -16.43 11.59
N GLY A 447 -62.03 -17.59 12.08
CA GLY A 447 -62.88 -18.51 12.84
C GLY A 447 -63.97 -19.14 11.98
N ALA A 448 -63.60 -19.68 10.82
CA ALA A 448 -64.54 -20.33 9.91
C ALA A 448 -65.24 -21.53 10.58
N CYS A 449 -66.39 -21.94 10.03
CA CYS A 449 -67.07 -23.14 10.49
C CYS A 449 -66.31 -24.38 10.05
N PHE A 450 -66.34 -25.42 10.89
CA PHE A 450 -65.83 -26.74 10.51
C PHE A 450 -66.49 -27.23 9.21
N ASN A 451 -65.70 -27.82 8.30
CA ASN A 451 -66.13 -28.20 6.93
C ASN A 451 -66.65 -27.05 6.04
N SER A 452 -66.40 -25.79 6.39
CA SER A 452 -66.86 -24.63 5.62
C SER A 452 -65.79 -23.55 5.45
N CYS A 453 -65.93 -22.81 4.36
CA CYS A 453 -65.12 -21.66 4.02
C CYS A 453 -65.53 -20.37 4.76
N GLY A 454 -66.80 -20.31 5.17
CA GLY A 454 -67.38 -19.15 5.85
C GLY A 454 -67.53 -19.37 7.35
N GLN A 455 -67.91 -18.32 8.06
CA GLN A 455 -68.32 -18.41 9.47
C GLN A 455 -69.55 -19.31 9.63
N CYS A 456 -69.71 -19.94 10.81
CA CYS A 456 -70.92 -20.72 11.07
C CYS A 456 -72.16 -19.84 11.02
N ALA A 457 -73.23 -20.37 10.41
CA ALA A 457 -74.56 -19.81 10.55
C ALA A 457 -74.96 -19.77 12.04
N GLY A 458 -75.56 -18.67 12.48
CA GLY A 458 -75.83 -18.38 13.88
C GLY A 458 -76.50 -17.01 14.02
N CYS A 459 -77.08 -16.76 15.19
CA CYS A 459 -77.71 -15.48 15.48
C CYS A 459 -76.64 -14.45 15.89
N ALA A 460 -76.66 -13.23 15.35
CA ALA A 460 -75.80 -12.15 15.83
C ALA A 460 -76.44 -11.35 16.98
N ASP A 461 -77.68 -11.69 17.36
CA ASP A 461 -78.39 -11.04 18.47
C ASP A 461 -78.07 -11.77 19.79
N PRO A 462 -77.43 -11.10 20.77
CA PRO A 462 -77.07 -11.68 22.06
C PRO A 462 -78.27 -12.09 22.93
N PHE A 463 -79.50 -11.76 22.54
CA PHE A 463 -80.71 -12.14 23.25
C PHE A 463 -81.32 -13.47 22.78
N TYR A 464 -80.59 -14.26 21.99
CA TYR A 464 -81.02 -15.58 21.52
C TYR A 464 -80.03 -16.67 21.94
N ALA A 465 -80.53 -17.87 22.18
CA ALA A 465 -79.71 -19.01 22.62
C ALA A 465 -78.68 -19.41 21.54
N GLU A 466 -78.98 -19.15 20.27
CA GLU A 466 -78.10 -19.40 19.14
C GLU A 466 -77.12 -18.24 18.85
N TYR A 467 -76.91 -17.35 19.83
CA TYR A 467 -75.98 -16.23 19.68
C TYR A 467 -74.55 -16.69 19.43
N ASN A 468 -73.96 -16.19 18.34
CA ASN A 468 -72.57 -16.38 18.00
C ASN A 468 -71.92 -15.02 17.70
N PRO A 469 -71.01 -14.51 18.56
CA PRO A 469 -70.34 -13.22 18.36
C PRO A 469 -69.44 -13.18 17.12
N PHE A 470 -69.22 -14.33 16.46
CA PHE A 470 -68.41 -14.48 15.27
C PHE A 470 -69.25 -14.69 13.99
N ASN A 471 -70.53 -14.31 13.98
CA ASN A 471 -71.40 -14.38 12.80
C ASN A 471 -71.54 -13.00 12.10
N SER A 472 -71.58 -12.97 10.76
CA SER A 472 -71.73 -11.74 9.95
C SER A 472 -73.04 -11.63 9.13
N THR A 473 -73.97 -12.57 9.24
CA THR A 473 -75.22 -12.62 8.46
C THR A 473 -76.42 -13.05 9.32
N ALA A 474 -77.04 -12.09 10.00
CA ALA A 474 -78.13 -12.34 10.93
C ALA A 474 -79.48 -11.85 10.39
N GLU A 475 -80.34 -12.77 9.97
CA GLU A 475 -81.82 -12.57 9.97
C GLU A 475 -82.63 -13.88 10.14
N GLY A 476 -82.05 -15.07 9.89
CA GLY A 476 -82.81 -16.34 9.87
C GLY A 476 -82.52 -17.37 10.97
N TYR A 477 -81.51 -17.15 11.82
CA TYR A 477 -81.00 -18.17 12.77
C TYR A 477 -81.32 -17.86 14.25
N CYS A 478 -81.99 -16.73 14.52
CA CYS A 478 -82.43 -16.34 15.85
C CYS A 478 -83.79 -17.02 16.15
N LEU A 479 -83.74 -18.31 16.49
CA LEU A 479 -84.96 -19.13 16.63
C LEU A 479 -85.46 -19.14 18.08
N THR A 480 -84.54 -19.19 19.05
CA THR A 480 -84.89 -19.33 20.47
C THR A 480 -84.50 -18.07 21.22
N ALA A 481 -85.46 -17.15 21.39
CA ALA A 481 -85.24 -15.98 22.24
C ALA A 481 -84.94 -16.43 23.68
N ILE A 482 -83.91 -15.85 24.29
CA ILE A 482 -83.58 -16.08 25.68
C ILE A 482 -84.72 -15.48 26.52
N ALA A 483 -85.42 -16.37 27.22
CA ALA A 483 -86.40 -16.03 28.22
C ALA A 483 -85.74 -16.24 29.59
N LEU A 484 -85.38 -15.11 30.21
CA LEU A 484 -84.80 -15.08 31.55
C LEU A 484 -85.88 -15.37 32.61
N GLY A 485 -85.51 -16.16 33.61
CA GLY A 485 -86.32 -16.42 34.79
C GLY A 485 -85.90 -17.72 35.46
N CYS A 486 -86.48 -18.01 36.63
CA CYS A 486 -86.11 -19.21 37.36
C CYS A 486 -86.46 -20.50 36.60
N THR A 487 -85.46 -21.34 36.32
CA THR A 487 -85.62 -22.59 35.56
C THR A 487 -85.84 -23.83 36.43
N TYR A 488 -85.69 -23.70 37.75
CA TYR A 488 -85.84 -24.80 38.69
C TYR A 488 -87.31 -25.03 39.03
N ALA A 489 -87.84 -26.21 38.68
CA ALA A 489 -89.25 -26.57 38.90
C ALA A 489 -89.68 -26.48 40.38
N ASP A 490 -88.73 -26.60 41.31
CA ASP A 490 -88.96 -26.59 42.76
C ASP A 490 -88.85 -25.19 43.38
N ALA A 491 -88.58 -24.14 42.59
CA ALA A 491 -88.59 -22.76 43.06
C ALA A 491 -90.01 -22.18 43.12
N GLU A 492 -90.28 -21.32 44.11
CA GLU A 492 -91.56 -20.63 44.29
C GLU A 492 -91.89 -19.72 43.09
N ASN A 493 -90.87 -19.19 42.42
CA ASN A 493 -90.98 -18.34 41.25
C ASN A 493 -90.54 -19.04 39.95
N PHE A 494 -90.63 -20.38 39.90
CA PHE A 494 -90.39 -21.16 38.69
C PHE A 494 -91.16 -20.60 37.48
N ASN A 495 -90.45 -20.34 36.39
CA ASN A 495 -91.01 -19.88 35.14
C ASN A 495 -90.85 -20.96 34.07
N ALA A 496 -91.94 -21.67 33.74
CA ALA A 496 -91.95 -22.70 32.70
C ALA A 496 -91.65 -22.19 31.28
N SER A 497 -91.67 -20.87 31.06
CA SER A 497 -91.28 -20.24 29.80
C SER A 497 -89.83 -19.76 29.80
N ALA A 498 -89.14 -19.79 30.93
CA ALA A 498 -87.72 -19.46 31.00
C ALA A 498 -86.87 -20.60 30.43
N ASN A 499 -85.90 -20.26 29.60
CA ASN A 499 -84.92 -21.20 29.04
C ASN A 499 -83.48 -20.87 29.46
N MET A 500 -83.31 -19.82 30.26
CA MET A 500 -82.04 -19.45 30.87
C MET A 500 -82.30 -18.89 32.26
N ASP A 501 -81.61 -19.46 33.25
CA ASP A 501 -81.71 -19.02 34.64
C ASP A 501 -81.05 -17.65 34.82
N ASP A 502 -81.77 -16.71 35.41
CA ASP A 502 -81.28 -15.34 35.67
C ASP A 502 -80.85 -15.14 37.13
N GLY A 503 -80.75 -16.22 37.90
CA GLY A 503 -80.43 -16.17 39.33
C GLY A 503 -81.55 -15.57 40.19
N SER A 504 -82.75 -15.35 39.64
CA SER A 504 -83.88 -14.82 40.41
C SER A 504 -84.59 -15.87 41.25
N CYS A 505 -84.23 -17.16 41.18
CA CYS A 505 -84.92 -18.24 41.87
C CYS A 505 -85.10 -18.01 43.37
N GLU A 506 -86.35 -18.03 43.81
CA GLU A 506 -86.76 -17.96 45.21
C GLU A 506 -87.20 -19.36 45.65
N PHE A 507 -86.52 -19.93 46.64
CA PHE A 507 -86.89 -21.22 47.23
C PHE A 507 -87.47 -20.98 48.63
N ALA A 508 -88.53 -21.72 48.97
CA ALA A 508 -89.19 -21.62 50.28
C ALA A 508 -88.18 -21.92 51.41
N THR A 509 -88.13 -21.08 52.45
CA THR A 509 -87.31 -21.37 53.64
C THR A 509 -87.94 -22.53 54.43
N GLY A 510 -87.52 -23.75 54.12
CA GLY A 510 -87.96 -24.96 54.84
C GLY A 510 -88.16 -26.23 54.01
N SER A 511 -87.82 -26.27 52.72
CA SER A 511 -87.74 -27.54 51.98
C SER A 511 -86.71 -27.48 50.85
N ASP A 512 -85.79 -28.45 50.86
CA ASP A 512 -84.95 -28.95 49.78
C ASP A 512 -84.45 -27.91 48.77
N CYS A 513 -83.58 -27.01 49.25
CA CYS A 513 -82.74 -26.23 48.35
C CYS A 513 -81.67 -27.17 47.76
N PRO A 514 -81.62 -27.43 46.44
CA PRO A 514 -80.72 -28.44 45.86
C PRO A 514 -79.23 -28.18 46.10
N GLY A 515 -78.85 -26.94 46.43
CA GLY A 515 -77.48 -26.53 46.71
C GLY A 515 -77.12 -26.38 48.19
N ASP A 516 -78.07 -26.60 49.12
CA ASP A 516 -77.78 -26.66 50.56
C ASP A 516 -77.39 -28.09 50.90
N LEU A 517 -76.10 -28.41 50.74
CA LEU A 517 -75.58 -29.77 50.91
C LEU A 517 -75.42 -30.16 52.37
N ASN A 518 -75.49 -29.18 53.27
CA ASN A 518 -75.25 -29.36 54.70
C ASN A 518 -76.53 -29.19 55.55
N ASP A 519 -77.67 -28.89 54.91
CA ASP A 519 -78.99 -28.66 55.49
C ASP A 519 -79.04 -27.49 56.51
N ASP A 520 -78.24 -26.42 56.34
CA ASP A 520 -78.24 -25.25 57.24
C ASP A 520 -79.29 -24.17 56.90
N GLY A 521 -80.04 -24.38 55.81
CA GLY A 521 -81.08 -23.47 55.33
C GLY A 521 -80.56 -22.33 54.47
N SER A 522 -79.29 -22.38 54.03
CA SER A 522 -78.69 -21.41 53.11
C SER A 522 -77.71 -22.07 52.13
N ILE A 523 -77.60 -21.54 50.91
CA ILE A 523 -76.50 -21.92 50.01
C ILE A 523 -75.34 -20.98 50.28
N GLY A 524 -74.26 -21.48 50.86
CA GLY A 524 -73.08 -20.69 51.18
C GLY A 524 -71.77 -21.33 50.72
N THR A 525 -70.67 -20.64 51.03
CA THR A 525 -69.31 -21.19 50.89
C THR A 525 -69.14 -22.57 51.55
N PRO A 526 -69.77 -22.87 52.71
CA PRO A 526 -69.70 -24.19 53.32
C PRO A 526 -70.21 -25.32 52.41
N ASP A 527 -71.33 -25.12 51.69
CA ASP A 527 -71.89 -26.10 50.75
C ASP A 527 -70.98 -26.36 49.57
N LEU A 528 -70.42 -25.28 48.99
CA LEU A 528 -69.47 -25.38 47.90
C LEU A 528 -68.21 -26.17 48.31
N LEU A 529 -67.73 -25.95 49.54
CA LEU A 529 -66.60 -26.70 50.09
C LEU A 529 -66.95 -28.17 50.32
N GLN A 530 -68.17 -28.47 50.74
CA GLN A 530 -68.65 -29.85 50.88
C GLN A 530 -68.71 -30.55 49.52
N PHE A 531 -69.26 -29.91 48.49
CA PHE A 531 -69.26 -30.44 47.13
C PHE A 531 -67.84 -30.72 46.63
N LEU A 532 -66.95 -29.73 46.71
CA LEU A 532 -65.57 -29.86 46.23
C LEU A 532 -64.77 -30.93 47.00
N SER A 533 -65.14 -31.24 48.25
CA SER A 533 -64.49 -32.30 49.03
C SER A 533 -64.74 -33.71 48.48
N VAL A 534 -65.86 -33.91 47.79
CA VAL A 534 -66.27 -35.19 47.21
C VAL A 534 -66.24 -35.20 45.67
N PHE A 535 -66.01 -34.03 45.06
CA PHE A 535 -65.92 -33.89 43.61
C PHE A 535 -64.78 -34.74 43.05
N GLY A 536 -65.12 -35.71 42.18
CA GLY A 536 -64.18 -36.65 41.58
C GLY A 536 -64.11 -38.03 42.23
N TYR A 537 -64.87 -38.29 43.30
CA TYR A 537 -65.06 -39.66 43.82
C TYR A 537 -66.04 -40.44 42.93
N SER A 538 -65.73 -41.70 42.65
CA SER A 538 -66.64 -42.63 41.96
C SER A 538 -67.68 -43.18 42.94
N CYS A 539 -68.97 -43.01 42.65
CA CYS A 539 -70.04 -43.68 43.39
C CYS A 539 -70.10 -45.16 42.99
N GLU A 540 -70.09 -46.09 43.96
CA GLU A 540 -70.45 -47.50 43.74
C GLU A 540 -71.97 -47.72 43.73
#